data_AF-A0A2V8MWW3-F1
#
_entry.id   AF-A0A2V8MWW3-F1
#
_cell.length_a   1.000
_cell.length_b   1.000
_cell.length_c   1.000
_cell.angle_alpha   90.00
_cell.angle_beta   90.00
_cell.angle_gamma   90.00
#
_symmetry.space_group_name_H-M   'P 1'
#
loop_
_entity.id
_entity.type
_entity.pdbx_description
1 polymer ?
#
loop_
_entity_poly.entity_id
_entity_poly.type
_entity_poly.pdbx_seq_one_letter_code
_entity_poly.pdbx_strand_id
1 'polypeptide(L)'
;MAQGRSGKRDQDGFSLLEATIVVGIGLLVTAMGVPRVNTFIANAKVRASMTTVSGFMQNVRMLAIKKNGTITARNFNREVLPFSLVYYAKEAADSSSLTTKDSQVELEAPISAYNTPTGTGAPPAITNAALGLSADPQTGDPSFNSRGLPCAYDTLTGLCTANVAFIKYFKDNRGSGSGRWAAISITPAGRIKRWFWNGSAWTD
;
A
#
# COMPACT_ATOMS: atom_id res chain seq x y z
N MET A 1 -67.79 -32.19 -30.06
CA MET A 1 -66.52 -32.24 -30.80
C MET A 1 -65.71 -30.99 -30.47
N ALA A 2 -64.64 -31.12 -29.69
CA ALA A 2 -63.65 -30.06 -29.53
C ALA A 2 -62.26 -30.72 -29.60
N GLN A 3 -61.61 -30.58 -30.76
CA GLN A 3 -60.25 -31.01 -31.03
C GLN A 3 -59.28 -30.03 -30.35
N GLY A 4 -58.27 -30.58 -29.66
CA GLY A 4 -57.32 -29.81 -28.86
C GLY A 4 -56.23 -29.11 -29.66
N ARG A 5 -55.36 -28.44 -28.91
CA ARG A 5 -53.99 -28.12 -29.34
C ARG A 5 -53.09 -28.14 -28.11
N SER A 6 -52.45 -29.29 -27.89
CA SER A 6 -51.29 -29.38 -27.02
C SER A 6 -50.11 -28.81 -27.79
N GLY A 7 -49.58 -27.67 -27.35
CA GLY A 7 -48.35 -27.10 -27.90
C GLY A 7 -47.19 -28.01 -27.53
N LYS A 8 -46.55 -28.61 -28.54
CA LYS A 8 -45.25 -29.27 -28.36
C LYS A 8 -44.26 -28.22 -27.88
N ARG A 9 -43.75 -28.41 -26.66
CA ARG A 9 -42.54 -27.74 -26.19
C ARG A 9 -41.37 -28.50 -26.81
N ASP A 10 -40.77 -27.94 -27.85
CA ASP A 10 -39.45 -28.38 -28.30
C ASP A 10 -38.46 -28.07 -27.17
N GLN A 11 -38.00 -29.14 -26.51
CA GLN A 11 -36.86 -29.09 -25.61
C GLN A 11 -35.66 -29.57 -26.41
N ASP A 12 -35.03 -28.66 -27.13
CA ASP A 12 -33.76 -28.93 -27.78
C ASP A 12 -32.68 -29.00 -26.69
N GLY A 13 -32.20 -30.22 -26.43
CA GLY A 13 -31.08 -30.48 -25.53
C GLY A 13 -29.74 -30.23 -26.23
N PHE A 14 -28.74 -29.83 -25.45
CA PHE A 14 -27.39 -29.59 -25.93
C PHE A 14 -26.70 -30.89 -26.39
N SER A 15 -26.08 -30.89 -27.57
CA SER A 15 -25.30 -32.04 -28.04
C SER A 15 -24.02 -32.21 -27.21
N LEU A 16 -23.59 -33.46 -26.97
CA LEU A 16 -22.39 -33.78 -26.19
C LEU A 16 -21.11 -33.18 -26.82
N LEU A 17 -21.09 -33.08 -28.15
CA LEU A 17 -20.02 -32.39 -28.90
C LEU A 17 -20.04 -30.89 -28.61
N GLU A 18 -21.21 -30.26 -28.65
CA GLU A 18 -21.38 -28.83 -28.42
C GLU A 18 -21.00 -28.46 -26.99
N ALA A 19 -21.39 -29.28 -26.00
CA ALA A 19 -20.97 -29.13 -24.62
C ALA A 19 -19.44 -29.21 -24.46
N THR A 20 -18.79 -30.14 -25.18
CA THR A 20 -17.33 -30.29 -25.14
C THR A 20 -16.61 -29.08 -25.75
N ILE A 21 -17.14 -28.54 -26.86
CA ILE A 21 -16.60 -27.32 -27.49
C ILE A 21 -16.74 -26.12 -26.56
N VAL A 22 -17.92 -25.93 -25.95
CA VAL A 22 -18.17 -24.80 -25.03
C VAL A 22 -17.28 -24.88 -23.80
N VAL A 23 -17.13 -26.06 -23.19
CA VAL A 23 -16.21 -26.25 -22.06
C VAL A 23 -14.76 -26.02 -22.48
N GLY A 24 -14.35 -26.50 -23.66
CA GLY A 24 -13.01 -26.27 -24.21
C GLY A 24 -12.68 -24.80 -24.40
N ILE A 25 -13.59 -24.03 -25.01
CA ILE A 25 -13.44 -22.57 -25.16
C ILE A 25 -13.41 -21.90 -23.78
N GLY A 26 -14.28 -22.32 -22.85
CA GLY A 26 -14.31 -21.81 -21.48
C GLY A 26 -12.98 -21.98 -20.74
N LEU A 27 -12.34 -23.15 -20.88
CA LEU A 27 -11.04 -23.42 -20.28
C LEU A 27 -9.93 -22.56 -20.89
N LEU A 28 -9.93 -22.35 -22.21
CA LEU A 28 -8.94 -21.49 -22.88
C LEU A 28 -9.06 -20.03 -22.42
N VAL A 29 -10.28 -19.49 -22.36
CA VAL A 29 -10.52 -18.12 -21.89
C VAL A 29 -10.11 -17.98 -20.43
N THR A 30 -10.43 -18.95 -19.58
CA THR A 30 -10.07 -18.95 -18.16
C THR A 30 -8.56 -19.02 -17.98
N ALA A 31 -7.86 -19.85 -18.76
CA ALA A 31 -6.40 -19.96 -18.70
C ALA A 31 -5.70 -18.63 -19.02
N MET A 32 -6.25 -17.82 -19.94
CA MET A 32 -5.73 -16.47 -20.23
C MET A 32 -6.15 -15.43 -19.18
N GLY A 33 -7.31 -15.62 -18.54
CA GLY A 33 -7.88 -14.68 -17.57
C GLY A 33 -7.26 -14.75 -16.16
N VAL A 34 -7.00 -15.96 -15.65
CA VAL A 34 -6.54 -16.17 -14.26
C VAL A 34 -5.26 -15.42 -13.90
N PRO A 35 -4.20 -15.38 -14.75
CA PRO A 35 -2.98 -14.63 -14.44
C PRO A 35 -3.23 -13.12 -14.26
N ARG A 36 -4.20 -12.56 -14.98
CA ARG A 36 -4.55 -11.12 -14.92
C ARG A 36 -5.29 -10.76 -13.64
N VAL A 37 -6.06 -11.68 -13.07
CA VAL A 37 -6.76 -11.46 -11.80
C VAL A 37 -5.75 -11.41 -10.63
N ASN A 38 -4.71 -12.24 -10.65
CA ASN A 38 -3.68 -12.25 -9.61
C ASN A 38 -2.88 -10.93 -9.56
N THR A 39 -2.56 -10.32 -10.71
CA THR A 39 -1.90 -9.02 -10.75
C THR A 39 -2.82 -7.89 -10.30
N PHE A 40 -4.12 -7.96 -10.63
CA PHE A 40 -5.12 -7.02 -10.16
C PHE A 40 -5.27 -7.06 -8.63
N ILE A 41 -5.41 -8.25 -8.03
CA ILE A 41 -5.51 -8.40 -6.57
C ILE A 41 -4.26 -7.85 -5.89
N ALA A 42 -3.06 -8.15 -6.40
CA ALA A 42 -1.82 -7.63 -5.84
C ALA A 42 -1.79 -6.09 -5.83
N ASN A 43 -2.19 -5.46 -6.94
CA ASN A 43 -2.26 -4.00 -7.04
C ASN A 43 -3.33 -3.41 -6.12
N ALA A 44 -4.49 -4.07 -5.99
CA ALA A 44 -5.54 -3.65 -5.07
C ALA A 44 -5.05 -3.69 -3.61
N LYS A 45 -4.29 -4.72 -3.23
CA LYS A 45 -3.69 -4.83 -1.89
C LYS A 45 -2.69 -3.72 -1.61
N VAL A 46 -1.77 -3.43 -2.53
CA VAL A 46 -0.83 -2.31 -2.36
C VAL A 46 -1.57 -0.98 -2.19
N ARG A 47 -2.61 -0.72 -3.01
CA ARG A 47 -3.43 0.50 -2.90
C ARG A 47 -4.20 0.57 -1.57
N ALA A 48 -4.76 -0.55 -1.11
CA ALA A 48 -5.40 -0.65 0.19
C ALA A 48 -4.40 -0.35 1.32
N SER A 49 -3.23 -0.98 1.29
CA SER A 49 -2.17 -0.74 2.27
C SER A 49 -1.68 0.70 2.27
N MET A 50 -1.53 1.36 1.11
CA MET A 50 -1.17 2.78 1.07
C MET A 50 -2.26 3.68 1.65
N THR A 51 -3.52 3.31 1.48
CA THR A 51 -4.65 4.00 2.14
C THR A 51 -4.54 3.86 3.65
N THR A 52 -4.31 2.63 4.13
CA THR A 52 -4.11 2.32 5.54
C THR A 52 -2.93 3.08 6.14
N VAL A 53 -1.76 3.09 5.50
CA VAL A 53 -0.59 3.85 5.98
C VAL A 53 -0.89 5.35 5.97
N SER A 54 -1.52 5.89 4.92
CA SER A 54 -1.85 7.32 4.88
C SER A 54 -2.81 7.74 5.99
N GLY A 55 -3.83 6.92 6.30
CA GLY A 55 -4.75 7.15 7.41
C GLY A 55 -4.06 7.01 8.77
N PHE A 56 -3.16 6.03 8.89
CA PHE A 56 -2.33 5.85 10.08
C PHE A 56 -1.43 7.06 10.34
N MET A 57 -0.77 7.59 9.32
CA MET A 57 0.07 8.79 9.46
C MET A 57 -0.75 10.02 9.89
N GLN A 58 -2.00 10.16 9.42
CA GLN A 58 -2.91 11.18 9.95
C GLN A 58 -3.27 10.94 11.42
N ASN A 59 -3.47 9.67 11.83
CA ASN A 59 -3.70 9.33 13.22
C ASN A 59 -2.49 9.71 14.09
N VAL A 60 -1.26 9.35 13.68
CA VAL A 60 -0.01 9.71 14.37
C VAL A 60 0.09 11.23 14.55
N ARG A 61 -0.20 11.99 13.49
CA ARG A 61 -0.26 13.45 13.54
C ARG A 61 -1.23 13.96 14.61
N MET A 62 -2.44 13.39 14.67
CA MET A 62 -3.44 13.77 15.67
C MET A 62 -3.05 13.32 17.08
N LEU A 63 -2.36 12.20 17.23
CA LEU A 63 -1.81 11.75 18.52
C LEU A 63 -0.74 12.70 19.04
N ALA A 64 0.13 13.21 18.17
CA ALA A 64 1.14 14.21 18.55
C ALA A 64 0.51 15.49 19.09
N ILE A 65 -0.55 15.96 18.43
CA ILE A 65 -1.34 17.10 18.90
C ILE A 65 -2.01 16.78 20.25
N LYS A 66 -2.70 15.64 20.34
CA LYS A 66 -3.45 15.23 21.54
C LYS A 66 -2.56 15.10 22.77
N LYS A 67 -1.36 14.56 22.60
CA LYS A 67 -0.41 14.36 23.69
C LYS A 67 0.50 15.56 23.94
N ASN A 68 0.39 16.61 23.12
CA ASN A 68 1.25 17.78 23.16
C ASN A 68 2.75 17.40 23.14
N GLY A 69 3.10 16.42 22.30
CA GLY A 69 4.43 15.81 22.27
C GLY A 69 4.84 15.38 20.87
N THR A 70 6.09 14.91 20.73
CA THR A 70 6.59 14.43 19.45
C THR A 70 6.32 12.93 19.33
N ILE A 71 5.54 12.54 18.31
CA ILE A 71 5.22 11.13 18.03
C ILE A 71 5.87 10.72 16.72
N THR A 72 6.53 9.57 16.71
CA THR A 72 7.17 8.97 15.54
C THR A 72 6.35 7.78 15.05
N ALA A 73 6.12 7.72 13.74
CA ALA A 73 5.53 6.58 13.06
C ALA A 73 6.64 5.59 12.68
N ARG A 74 6.86 4.59 13.52
CA ARG A 74 7.86 3.56 13.30
C ARG A 74 7.29 2.40 12.50
N ASN A 75 8.17 1.66 11.83
CA ASN A 75 7.79 0.44 11.14
C ASN A 75 8.82 -0.67 11.36
N PHE A 76 8.36 -1.91 11.25
CA PHE A 76 9.22 -3.08 11.13
C PHE A 76 8.53 -4.13 10.26
N ASN A 77 9.32 -4.99 9.63
CA ASN A 77 8.82 -6.20 9.00
C ASN A 77 8.83 -7.32 10.04
N ARG A 78 7.71 -8.01 10.21
CA ARG A 78 7.64 -9.21 11.04
C ARG A 78 8.53 -10.30 10.41
N GLU A 79 9.41 -10.89 11.21
CA GLU A 79 10.34 -11.94 10.77
C GLU A 79 9.77 -13.36 10.93
N VAL A 80 8.60 -13.49 11.54
CA VAL A 80 7.90 -14.77 11.77
C VAL A 80 6.60 -14.79 10.97
N LEU A 81 6.23 -15.96 10.45
CA LEU A 81 4.99 -16.14 9.70
C LEU A 81 3.75 -15.79 10.55
N PRO A 82 2.74 -15.10 9.97
CA PRO A 82 2.72 -14.55 8.61
C PRO A 82 3.57 -13.27 8.50
N PHE A 83 4.49 -13.20 7.53
CA PHE A 83 5.32 -12.01 7.30
C PHE A 83 4.44 -10.80 6.97
N SER A 84 4.62 -9.68 7.67
CA SER A 84 3.82 -8.47 7.46
C SER A 84 4.62 -7.22 7.80
N LEU A 85 4.21 -6.09 7.24
CA LEU A 85 4.75 -4.78 7.60
C LEU A 85 3.82 -4.14 8.61
N VAL A 86 4.35 -3.85 9.79
CA VAL A 86 3.59 -3.22 10.89
C VAL A 86 4.07 -1.80 11.06
N TYR A 87 3.12 -0.87 11.12
CA TYR A 87 3.33 0.51 11.53
C TYR A 87 2.80 0.73 12.93
N TYR A 88 3.51 1.52 13.73
CA TYR A 88 3.09 1.84 15.09
C TYR A 88 3.57 3.22 15.53
N ALA A 89 2.77 3.84 16.40
CA ALA A 89 2.96 5.20 16.88
C ALA A 89 3.63 5.15 18.24
N LYS A 90 4.72 5.91 18.41
CA LYS A 90 5.47 5.94 19.66
C LYS A 90 5.95 7.34 19.98
N GLU A 91 6.07 7.68 21.26
CA GLU A 91 6.79 8.90 21.65
C GLU A 91 8.20 8.86 21.05
N ALA A 92 8.65 9.97 20.48
CA ALA A 92 9.92 10.00 19.75
C ALA A 92 11.13 9.66 20.64
N ALA A 93 11.07 10.05 21.92
CA ALA A 93 12.08 9.75 22.93
C ALA A 93 12.02 8.30 23.45
N ASP A 94 10.91 7.58 23.25
CA ASP A 94 10.74 6.24 23.77
C ASP A 94 11.41 5.22 22.84
N SER A 95 12.51 4.63 23.26
CA SER A 95 13.28 3.63 22.51
C SER A 95 12.82 2.19 22.72
N SER A 96 11.78 1.94 23.54
CA SER A 96 11.29 0.59 23.78
C SER A 96 10.64 -0.03 22.54
N SER A 97 10.64 -1.36 22.48
CA SER A 97 10.00 -2.14 21.41
C SER A 97 8.48 -1.94 21.39
N LEU A 98 7.84 -2.43 20.33
CA LEU A 98 6.38 -2.39 20.18
C LEU A 98 5.68 -3.04 21.39
N THR A 99 4.63 -2.38 21.90
CA THR A 99 3.77 -2.86 22.99
C THR A 99 2.30 -2.89 22.56
N THR A 100 1.46 -3.62 23.30
CA THR A 100 0.00 -3.69 23.04
C THR A 100 -0.75 -2.37 23.25
N LYS A 101 -0.11 -1.37 23.86
CA LYS A 101 -0.67 -0.03 24.09
C LYS A 101 -0.40 0.93 22.95
N ASP A 102 0.53 0.59 22.05
CA ASP A 102 0.89 1.45 20.93
C ASP A 102 -0.19 1.39 19.86
N SER A 103 -0.58 2.56 19.33
CA SER A 103 -1.50 2.60 18.19
C SER A 103 -0.76 2.02 16.99
N GLN A 104 -1.33 0.97 16.39
CA GLN A 104 -0.65 0.21 15.35
C GLN A 104 -1.59 -0.18 14.22
N VAL A 105 -0.99 -0.44 13.06
CA VAL A 105 -1.68 -1.02 11.92
C VAL A 105 -0.78 -2.00 11.21
N GLU A 106 -1.37 -3.12 10.77
CA GLU A 106 -0.68 -4.17 10.05
C GLU A 106 -1.13 -4.14 8.58
N LEU A 107 -0.15 -4.12 7.67
CA LEU A 107 -0.41 -4.14 6.24
C LEU A 107 -0.47 -5.57 5.73
N GLU A 108 -1.28 -5.79 4.70
CA GLU A 108 -1.35 -7.09 4.06
C GLU A 108 0.01 -7.48 3.46
N ALA A 109 0.51 -8.63 3.90
CA ALA A 109 1.69 -9.28 3.36
C ALA A 109 1.65 -9.39 1.83
N PRO A 110 2.78 -9.56 1.13
CA PRO A 110 4.15 -9.32 1.56
C PRO A 110 4.62 -7.96 1.03
N ILE A 111 4.12 -6.88 1.61
CA ILE A 111 4.61 -5.54 1.33
C ILE A 111 5.80 -5.26 2.25
N SER A 112 6.88 -4.73 1.69
CA SER A 112 8.04 -4.26 2.46
C SER A 112 8.28 -2.78 2.23
N ALA A 113 8.79 -2.10 3.26
CA ALA A 113 9.18 -0.69 3.21
C ALA A 113 10.66 -0.53 2.79
N TYR A 114 10.94 0.52 2.04
CA TYR A 114 12.26 0.86 1.51
C TYR A 114 12.53 2.37 1.68
N ASN A 115 13.79 2.72 1.92
CA ASN A 115 14.23 4.12 1.96
C ASN A 115 14.40 4.71 0.56
N THR A 116 14.78 3.86 -0.40
CA THR A 116 14.90 4.20 -1.82
C THR A 116 14.54 2.96 -2.63
N PRO A 117 13.95 3.08 -3.84
CA PRO A 117 13.69 1.93 -4.68
C PRO A 117 14.99 1.20 -5.05
N THR A 118 15.05 -0.11 -4.79
CA THR A 118 16.21 -0.96 -5.10
C THR A 118 15.82 -2.34 -5.62
N GLY A 119 16.78 -2.99 -6.29
CA GLY A 119 16.62 -4.33 -6.87
C GLY A 119 16.09 -4.33 -8.31
N THR A 120 15.95 -5.52 -8.87
CA THR A 120 15.53 -5.70 -10.28
C THR A 120 14.13 -5.15 -10.51
N GLY A 121 13.99 -4.29 -11.52
CA GLY A 121 12.73 -3.63 -11.86
C GLY A 121 12.33 -2.52 -10.87
N ALA A 122 13.25 -2.01 -10.05
CA ALA A 122 12.99 -0.83 -9.24
C ALA A 122 12.82 0.42 -10.14
N PRO A 123 11.80 1.26 -9.88
CA PRO A 123 11.68 2.56 -10.52
C PRO A 123 12.77 3.52 -10.05
N PRO A 124 13.02 4.63 -10.76
CA PRO A 124 13.81 5.73 -10.21
C PRO A 124 13.12 6.30 -8.96
N ALA A 125 13.89 6.84 -8.02
CA ALA A 125 13.34 7.61 -6.90
C ALA A 125 12.52 8.80 -7.40
N ILE A 126 11.46 9.17 -6.66
CA ILE A 126 10.66 10.35 -6.99
C ILE A 126 11.53 11.59 -6.78
N THR A 127 11.59 12.46 -7.78
CA THR A 127 12.40 13.67 -7.73
C THR A 127 11.74 14.74 -6.86
N ASN A 128 12.55 15.64 -6.28
CA ASN A 128 12.04 16.78 -5.50
C ASN A 128 11.08 17.66 -6.32
N ALA A 129 11.36 17.83 -7.63
CA ALA A 129 10.47 18.56 -8.53
C ALA A 129 9.07 17.91 -8.60
N ALA A 130 8.99 16.59 -8.69
CA ALA A 130 7.71 15.88 -8.69
C ALA A 130 7.00 15.96 -7.33
N LEU A 131 7.75 16.04 -6.23
CA LEU A 131 7.22 16.24 -4.88
C LEU A 131 6.85 17.70 -4.57
N GLY A 132 7.26 18.67 -5.41
CA GLY A 132 7.13 20.09 -5.13
C GLY A 132 8.00 20.57 -3.97
N LEU A 133 9.18 19.97 -3.78
CA LEU A 133 10.10 20.27 -2.68
C LEU A 133 11.36 20.98 -3.19
N SER A 134 11.91 21.86 -2.36
CA SER A 134 13.20 22.54 -2.62
C SER A 134 14.40 21.84 -1.98
N ALA A 135 14.15 20.88 -1.08
CA ALA A 135 15.17 20.11 -0.37
C ALA A 135 14.77 18.62 -0.37
N ASP A 136 15.77 17.75 -0.25
CA ASP A 136 15.54 16.31 -0.24
C ASP A 136 14.69 15.89 0.97
N PRO A 137 13.65 15.07 0.78
CA PRO A 137 12.88 14.51 1.88
C PRO A 137 13.70 13.49 2.67
N GLN A 138 13.46 13.41 3.97
CA GLN A 138 14.03 12.37 4.81
C GLN A 138 13.37 11.02 4.53
N THR A 139 14.16 9.94 4.56
CA THR A 139 13.67 8.57 4.29
C THR A 139 13.47 7.74 5.56
N GLY A 140 13.80 8.33 6.71
CA GLY A 140 13.60 7.73 8.03
C GLY A 140 12.13 7.66 8.43
N ASP A 141 11.91 7.24 9.67
CA ASP A 141 10.57 7.18 10.25
C ASP A 141 10.06 8.60 10.50
N PRO A 142 8.87 8.97 9.97
CA PRO A 142 8.39 10.34 10.10
C PRO A 142 7.95 10.62 11.54
N SER A 143 8.43 11.74 12.07
CA SER A 143 8.01 12.30 13.36
C SER A 143 7.10 13.50 13.16
N PHE A 144 6.15 13.70 14.07
CA PHE A 144 5.26 14.84 14.10
C PHE A 144 5.39 15.55 15.44
N ASN A 145 5.54 16.87 15.42
CA ASN A 145 5.59 17.68 16.63
C ASN A 145 4.21 17.90 17.26
N SER A 146 4.16 18.58 18.40
CA SER A 146 2.91 18.90 19.12
C SER A 146 1.92 19.78 18.34
N ARG A 147 2.33 20.38 17.22
CA ARG A 147 1.46 21.12 16.28
C ARG A 147 0.96 20.25 15.13
N GLY A 148 1.32 18.97 15.14
CA GLY A 148 1.04 18.02 14.06
C GLY A 148 1.75 18.36 12.76
N LEU A 149 2.90 19.05 12.81
CA LEU A 149 3.74 19.27 11.64
C LEU A 149 4.84 18.20 11.61
N PRO A 150 5.16 17.62 10.44
CA PRO A 150 6.27 16.70 10.31
C PRO A 150 7.57 17.40 10.68
N CYS A 151 8.40 16.76 11.49
CA CYS A 151 9.63 17.34 12.00
C CYS A 151 10.79 16.35 11.94
N ALA A 152 12.00 16.87 11.75
CA ALA A 152 13.23 16.11 12.00
C ALA A 152 13.43 16.02 13.52
N TYR A 153 13.15 14.85 14.09
CA TYR A 153 13.41 14.60 15.50
C TYR A 153 14.88 14.25 15.70
N ASP A 154 15.56 15.00 16.57
CA ASP A 154 16.93 14.73 16.98
C ASP A 154 16.91 14.00 18.32
N THR A 155 17.41 12.76 18.32
CA THR A 155 17.45 11.90 19.50
C THR A 155 18.46 12.37 20.54
N LEU A 156 19.47 13.17 20.17
CA LEU A 156 20.47 13.70 21.09
C LEU A 156 19.93 14.86 21.91
N THR A 157 19.25 15.79 21.24
CA THR A 157 18.63 16.96 21.90
C THR A 157 17.24 16.67 22.43
N GLY A 158 16.58 15.60 21.95
CA GLY A 158 15.21 15.25 22.32
C GLY A 158 14.15 16.19 21.73
N LEU A 159 14.51 16.93 20.68
CA LEU A 159 13.68 18.01 20.13
C LEU A 159 13.44 17.83 18.62
N CYS A 160 12.33 18.40 18.15
CA CYS A 160 12.11 18.64 16.73
C CYS A 160 12.93 19.85 16.28
N THR A 161 13.92 19.65 15.42
CA THR A 161 14.87 20.71 15.01
C THR A 161 14.36 21.55 13.83
N ALA A 162 13.64 20.93 12.89
CA ALA A 162 13.07 21.61 11.74
C ALA A 162 11.83 20.88 11.22
N ASN A 163 10.93 21.62 10.55
CA ASN A 163 9.85 20.99 9.78
C ASN A 163 10.43 20.51 8.44
N VAL A 164 10.32 19.22 8.17
CA VAL A 164 10.97 18.57 7.01
C VAL A 164 9.96 17.73 6.23
N ALA A 165 10.31 17.41 4.99
CA ALA A 165 9.55 16.44 4.20
C ALA A 165 10.02 15.02 4.53
N PHE A 166 9.13 14.05 4.35
CA PHE A 166 9.45 12.62 4.45
C PHE A 166 9.01 11.88 3.19
N ILE A 167 9.70 10.80 2.85
CA ILE A 167 9.29 9.86 1.82
C ILE A 167 9.62 8.42 2.23
N LYS A 168 8.69 7.50 1.99
CA LYS A 168 8.92 6.06 2.14
C LYS A 168 8.39 5.32 0.93
N TYR A 169 9.15 4.34 0.47
CA TYR A 169 8.79 3.50 -0.66
C TYR A 169 8.31 2.13 -0.18
N PHE A 170 7.47 1.49 -0.98
CA PHE A 170 6.86 0.21 -0.68
C PHE A 170 6.87 -0.68 -1.92
N LYS A 171 7.07 -1.98 -1.71
CA LYS A 171 7.07 -2.99 -2.78
C LYS A 171 6.26 -4.20 -2.34
N ASP A 172 5.38 -4.71 -3.21
CA ASP A 172 4.83 -6.06 -3.08
C ASP A 172 5.84 -7.11 -3.60
N ASN A 173 6.27 -8.01 -2.71
CA ASN A 173 7.29 -9.01 -2.96
C ASN A 173 6.78 -10.31 -3.63
N ARG A 174 5.49 -10.46 -3.95
CA ARG A 174 4.91 -11.70 -4.52
C ARG A 174 5.42 -12.11 -5.91
N GLY A 175 6.28 -11.34 -6.55
CA GLY A 175 6.90 -11.76 -7.82
C GLY A 175 7.78 -10.70 -8.47
N SER A 176 8.49 -11.11 -9.52
CA SER A 176 9.37 -10.26 -10.31
C SER A 176 8.58 -9.29 -11.21
N GLY A 177 9.12 -8.09 -11.41
CA GLY A 177 8.53 -7.06 -12.29
C GLY A 177 8.44 -5.68 -11.64
N SER A 178 8.32 -4.64 -12.48
CA SER A 178 8.39 -3.23 -12.07
C SER A 178 7.07 -2.64 -11.59
N GLY A 179 5.90 -3.22 -11.92
CA GLY A 179 4.59 -2.60 -11.70
C GLY A 179 4.00 -2.67 -10.27
N ARG A 180 4.81 -2.84 -9.23
CA ARG A 180 4.34 -3.13 -7.85
C ARG A 180 4.90 -2.19 -6.78
N TRP A 181 5.34 -1.01 -7.19
CA TRP A 181 5.89 -0.01 -6.29
C TRP A 181 4.86 1.04 -5.93
N ALA A 182 4.88 1.43 -4.67
CA ALA A 182 4.17 2.58 -4.16
C ALA A 182 5.11 3.44 -3.31
N ALA A 183 4.71 4.67 -3.04
CA ALA A 183 5.39 5.52 -2.08
C ALA A 183 4.39 6.38 -1.33
N ILE A 184 4.79 6.83 -0.14
CA ILE A 184 4.10 7.87 0.61
C ILE A 184 5.09 8.97 0.85
N SER A 185 4.71 10.19 0.46
CA SER A 185 5.45 11.41 0.77
C SER A 185 4.64 12.28 1.71
N ILE A 186 5.33 12.97 2.62
CA ILE A 186 4.76 13.91 3.56
C ILE A 186 5.52 15.23 3.37
N THR A 187 4.83 16.30 3.00
CA THR A 187 5.45 17.64 2.86
C THR A 187 5.74 18.26 4.23
N PRO A 188 6.59 19.30 4.35
CA PRO A 188 6.81 20.01 5.61
C PRO A 188 5.53 20.65 6.20
N ALA A 189 4.52 20.90 5.36
CA ALA A 189 3.20 21.38 5.77
C ALA A 189 2.25 20.26 6.25
N GLY A 190 2.69 19.00 6.27
CA GLY A 190 1.89 17.85 6.70
C GLY A 190 0.92 17.29 5.65
N ARG A 191 0.99 17.73 4.38
CA ARG A 191 0.25 17.08 3.28
C ARG A 191 0.84 15.70 3.02
N ILE A 192 -0.01 14.68 3.13
CA ILE A 192 0.33 13.28 2.83
C ILE A 192 -0.15 12.97 1.42
N LYS A 193 0.75 12.48 0.57
CA LYS A 193 0.46 12.07 -0.80
C LYS A 193 0.91 10.62 -1.00
N ARG A 194 0.06 9.84 -1.67
CA ARG A 194 0.35 8.47 -2.08
C ARG A 194 0.80 8.49 -3.54
N TRP A 195 1.70 7.60 -3.89
CA TRP A 195 2.24 7.46 -5.23
C TRP A 195 2.21 5.99 -5.63
N PHE A 196 1.93 5.73 -6.90
CA PHE A 196 1.91 4.41 -7.51
C PHE A 196 2.73 4.43 -8.79
N TRP A 197 3.59 3.43 -8.95
CA TRP A 197 4.34 3.25 -10.18
C TRP A 197 3.51 2.49 -11.21
N ASN A 198 3.34 3.05 -12.41
CA ASN A 198 2.55 2.44 -13.47
C ASN A 198 3.37 1.61 -14.48
N GLY A 199 4.69 1.50 -14.29
CA GLY A 199 5.61 0.85 -15.22
C GLY A 199 6.59 1.82 -15.89
N SER A 200 6.25 3.10 -16.01
CA SER A 200 7.06 4.13 -16.67
C SER A 200 7.20 5.43 -15.89
N ALA A 201 6.21 5.78 -15.06
CA ALA A 201 6.19 6.99 -14.26
C ALA A 201 5.50 6.78 -12.92
N TRP A 202 5.83 7.67 -11.97
CA TRP A 202 5.09 7.81 -10.72
C TRP A 202 3.81 8.60 -10.96
N THR A 203 2.69 8.05 -10.47
CA THR A 203 1.35 8.62 -10.56
C THR A 203 0.73 8.70 -9.16
N ASP A 204 -0.30 9.52 -8.95
CA ASP A 204 -1.04 9.55 -7.68
C ASP A 204 -2.34 8.75 -7.69
#